data_AF-A2HWS0-F1
#
_entry.id   AF-A2HWS0-F1
#
_cell.length_a   1.000
_cell.length_b   1.000
_cell.length_c   1.000
_cell.angle_alpha   90.00
_cell.angle_beta   90.00
_cell.angle_gamma   90.00
#
_symmetry.space_group_name_H-M   'P 1'
#
loop_
_entity.id
_entity.type
_entity.pdbx_description
1 polymer ?
#
loop_
_entity_poly.entity_id
_entity_poly.type
_entity_poly.pdbx_seq_one_letter_code
_entity_poly.pdbx_strand_id
1 'polypeptide(L)'
;MKVLMSSNILNQLHSTYNLFYQKQIHDRIYSLDLLKEKIVLIEGRLKSESATYTQKCHEVDELKKTLLSEVEKQKKLMDKSKHSVYLRTECRNLEKGILFQQGRVRALEDELETPMNIHRWRFLEASNPELLNLLKMTQELRNKLMERLYRIDKLKVLREERRKLLVREQRKVGSQTKDDGDEEIRILEEQLEMKTKQLQEIETELFDRSSNIDELKKSVEEVRGELNYTKSSYFMEKKKVHEMRSSTQSKTEEIAGNTAKFIGGGFPV
;
A
#
# COMPACT_ATOMS: atom_id res chain seq x y z
N MET A 1 120.97 134.52 -4.76
CA MET A 1 119.56 134.33 -4.34
C MET A 1 118.76 133.34 -5.20
N LYS A 2 118.81 133.39 -6.56
CA LYS A 2 118.03 132.46 -7.43
C LYS A 2 118.36 130.96 -7.26
N VAL A 3 119.63 130.60 -7.08
CA VAL A 3 120.07 129.18 -6.91
C VAL A 3 119.61 128.58 -5.57
N LEU A 4 119.61 129.38 -4.50
CA LEU A 4 119.11 128.97 -3.18
C LEU A 4 117.59 128.81 -3.18
N MET A 5 116.83 129.65 -3.90
CA MET A 5 115.38 129.47 -4.05
C MET A 5 115.02 128.24 -4.89
N SER A 6 115.75 127.94 -5.96
CA SER A 6 115.51 126.76 -6.79
C SER A 6 115.80 125.44 -6.05
N SER A 7 116.87 125.41 -5.23
CA SER A 7 117.14 124.30 -4.32
C SER A 7 116.04 124.12 -3.26
N ASN A 8 115.50 125.23 -2.72
CA ASN A 8 114.44 125.18 -1.72
C ASN A 8 113.12 124.66 -2.29
N ILE A 9 112.75 125.07 -3.51
CA ILE A 9 111.55 124.58 -4.22
C ILE A 9 111.69 123.10 -4.59
N LEU A 10 112.86 122.66 -5.06
CA LEU A 10 113.11 121.24 -5.37
C LEU A 10 113.03 120.38 -4.11
N ASN A 11 113.58 120.86 -2.98
CA ASN A 11 113.48 120.17 -1.70
C ASN A 11 112.04 120.14 -1.16
N GLN A 12 111.27 121.23 -1.33
CA GLN A 12 109.84 121.26 -0.99
C GLN A 12 109.04 120.28 -1.85
N LEU A 13 109.28 120.25 -3.16
CA LEU A 13 108.62 119.31 -4.08
C LEU A 13 109.00 117.85 -3.75
N HIS A 14 110.27 117.58 -3.48
CA HIS A 14 110.71 116.25 -3.04
C HIS A 14 110.06 115.86 -1.70
N SER A 15 109.92 116.80 -0.77
CA SER A 15 109.22 116.58 0.50
C SER A 15 107.73 116.30 0.31
N THR A 16 107.05 116.98 -0.61
CA THR A 16 105.62 116.75 -0.87
C THR A 16 105.37 115.42 -1.58
N TYR A 17 106.22 115.05 -2.55
CA TYR A 17 106.17 113.73 -3.18
C TYR A 17 106.45 112.62 -2.15
N ASN A 18 107.49 112.76 -1.32
CA ASN A 18 107.80 111.79 -0.28
C ASN A 18 106.64 111.65 0.72
N LEU A 19 106.02 112.75 1.14
CA LEU A 19 104.85 112.72 2.03
C LEU A 19 103.65 112.03 1.37
N PHE A 20 103.39 112.29 0.08
CA PHE A 20 102.32 111.63 -0.68
C PHE A 20 102.55 110.13 -0.80
N TYR A 21 103.76 109.70 -1.18
CA TYR A 21 104.11 108.29 -1.27
C TYR A 21 104.06 107.60 0.10
N GLN A 22 104.55 108.25 1.16
CA GLN A 22 104.43 107.74 2.52
C GLN A 22 102.97 107.56 2.94
N LYS A 23 102.09 108.52 2.63
CA LYS A 23 100.67 108.41 2.90
C LYS A 23 100.03 107.25 2.14
N GLN A 24 100.32 107.11 0.85
CA GLN A 24 99.79 106.01 0.04
C GLN A 24 100.25 104.64 0.55
N ILE A 25 101.53 104.53 0.95
CA ILE A 25 102.08 103.32 1.57
C ILE A 25 101.39 103.04 2.91
N HIS A 26 101.21 104.07 3.75
CA HIS A 26 100.54 103.95 5.04
C HIS A 26 99.09 103.48 4.90
N ASP A 27 98.31 104.09 4.01
CA ASP A 27 96.92 103.69 3.75
C ASP A 27 96.86 102.24 3.23
N ARG A 28 97.84 101.83 2.41
CA ARG A 28 97.92 100.45 1.91
C ARG A 28 98.27 99.47 3.02
N ILE A 29 99.23 99.80 3.89
CA ILE A 29 99.60 98.99 5.06
C ILE A 29 98.38 98.84 5.98
N TYR A 30 97.69 99.95 6.28
CA TYR A 30 96.48 99.93 7.11
C TYR A 30 95.38 99.03 6.51
N SER A 31 95.12 99.14 5.20
CA SER A 31 94.15 98.27 4.53
C SER A 31 94.55 96.79 4.55
N LEU A 32 95.86 96.49 4.46
CA LEU A 32 96.38 95.14 4.56
C LEU A 32 96.21 94.59 5.98
N ASP A 33 96.44 95.40 7.02
CA ASP A 33 96.28 94.97 8.41
C ASP A 33 94.81 94.71 8.75
N LEU A 34 93.88 95.57 8.29
CA LEU A 34 92.45 95.30 8.43
C LEU A 34 92.01 94.00 7.73
N LEU A 35 92.59 93.70 6.57
CA LEU A 35 92.32 92.43 5.87
C LEU A 35 92.86 91.23 6.64
N LYS A 36 94.06 91.33 7.22
CA LYS A 36 94.63 90.28 8.08
C LYS A 36 93.73 90.03 9.29
N GLU A 37 93.27 91.08 9.97
CA GLU A 37 92.34 90.95 11.10
C GLU A 37 91.04 90.26 10.68
N LYS A 38 90.46 90.64 9.54
CA LYS A 38 89.27 89.97 8.99
C LYS A 38 89.51 88.49 8.72
N ILE A 39 90.66 88.13 8.14
CA ILE A 39 91.01 86.73 7.89
C ILE A 39 91.06 85.96 9.21
N VAL A 40 91.72 86.50 10.24
CA VAL A 40 91.82 85.87 11.57
C VAL A 40 90.43 85.69 12.21
N LEU A 41 89.54 86.69 12.11
CA LEU A 41 88.17 86.57 12.62
C LEU A 41 87.35 85.50 11.88
N ILE A 42 87.45 85.45 10.55
CA ILE A 42 86.77 84.44 9.73
C ILE A 42 87.33 83.05 10.06
N GLU A 43 88.64 82.88 10.20
CA GLU A 43 89.25 81.61 10.62
C GLU A 43 88.78 81.16 12.00
N GLY A 44 88.70 82.08 12.97
CA GLY A 44 88.16 81.79 14.30
C GLY A 44 86.70 81.34 14.24
N ARG A 45 85.86 82.06 13.49
CA ARG A 45 84.46 81.69 13.26
C ARG A 45 84.34 80.33 12.59
N LEU A 46 85.11 80.10 11.53
CA LEU A 46 85.09 78.84 10.78
C LEU A 46 85.50 77.65 11.66
N LYS A 47 86.49 77.82 12.54
CA LYS A 47 86.88 76.79 13.52
C LYS A 47 85.74 76.49 14.50
N SER A 48 85.09 77.53 15.04
CA SER A 48 83.96 77.35 15.96
C SER A 48 82.75 76.70 15.27
N GLU A 49 82.46 77.09 14.03
CA GLU A 49 81.34 76.56 13.25
C GLU A 49 81.61 75.11 12.82
N SER A 50 82.86 74.78 12.46
CA SER A 50 83.29 73.41 12.20
C SER A 50 83.16 72.52 13.45
N ALA A 51 83.55 73.01 14.63
CA ALA A 51 83.38 72.28 15.89
C ALA A 51 81.89 72.03 16.20
N THR A 52 81.03 73.02 16.02
CA THR A 52 79.58 72.84 16.23
C THR A 52 78.94 71.94 15.18
N TYR A 53 79.38 72.00 13.92
CA TYR A 53 78.90 71.11 12.86
C TYR A 53 79.26 69.65 13.16
N THR A 54 80.51 69.39 13.54
CA THR A 54 80.95 68.03 13.92
C THR A 54 80.16 67.49 15.12
N GLN A 55 79.89 68.31 16.13
CA GLN A 55 79.02 67.94 17.24
C GLN A 55 77.60 67.57 16.76
N LYS A 56 76.98 68.39 15.91
CA LYS A 56 75.65 68.09 15.34
C LYS A 56 75.64 66.81 14.51
N CYS A 57 76.71 66.52 13.76
CA CYS A 57 76.84 65.25 13.04
C CYS A 57 76.84 64.06 14.02
N HIS A 58 77.57 64.16 15.13
CA HIS A 58 77.56 63.12 16.16
C HIS A 58 76.17 62.95 16.79
N GLU A 59 75.49 64.04 17.12
CA GLU A 59 74.12 64.00 17.65
C GLU A 59 73.14 63.33 16.67
N VAL A 60 73.23 63.65 15.37
CA VAL A 60 72.42 63.02 14.33
C VAL A 60 72.72 61.53 14.21
N ASP A 61 73.98 61.12 14.29
CA ASP A 61 74.38 59.72 14.26
C ASP A 61 73.87 58.94 15.49
N GLU A 62 73.89 59.55 16.67
CA GLU A 62 73.32 58.98 17.88
C GLU A 62 71.80 58.82 17.78
N LEU A 63 71.10 59.87 17.36
CA LEU A 63 69.65 59.83 17.13
C LEU A 63 69.25 58.78 16.09
N LYS A 64 70.07 58.61 15.04
CA LYS A 64 69.84 57.57 14.05
C LYS A 64 69.98 56.17 14.66
N LYS A 65 70.99 55.94 15.51
CA LYS A 65 71.18 54.66 16.20
C LYS A 65 70.04 54.36 17.17
N THR A 66 69.60 55.34 17.96
CA THR A 66 68.48 55.15 18.89
C THR A 66 67.19 54.86 18.14
N LEU A 67 66.89 55.60 17.07
CA LEU A 67 65.72 55.37 16.21
C LEU A 67 65.71 53.95 15.63
N LEU A 68 66.84 53.49 15.09
CA LEU A 68 66.95 52.12 14.57
C LEU A 68 66.67 51.07 15.65
N SER A 69 67.21 51.27 16.86
CA SER A 69 66.98 50.37 17.99
C SER A 69 65.51 50.36 18.44
N GLU A 70 64.83 51.51 18.39
CA GLU A 70 63.41 51.62 18.74
C GLU A 70 62.52 50.98 17.69
N VAL A 71 62.82 51.16 16.40
CA VAL A 71 62.11 50.50 15.30
C VAL A 71 62.23 48.98 15.41
N GLU A 72 63.41 48.45 15.75
CA GLU A 72 63.58 47.01 16.00
C GLU A 72 62.78 46.52 17.21
N LYS A 73 62.77 47.28 18.31
CA LYS A 73 61.96 46.97 19.49
C LYS A 73 60.47 46.97 19.14
N GLN A 74 60.00 47.96 18.40
CA GLN A 74 58.60 48.05 17.95
C GLN A 74 58.22 46.85 17.07
N LYS A 75 59.06 46.46 16.10
CA LYS A 75 58.82 45.26 15.29
C LYS A 75 58.67 44.01 16.16
N LYS A 76 59.59 43.77 17.10
CA LYS A 76 59.52 42.65 18.05
C LYS A 76 58.25 42.69 18.90
N LEU A 77 57.82 43.86 19.36
CA LEU A 77 56.58 44.03 20.13
C LEU A 77 55.33 43.77 19.27
N MET A 78 55.32 44.23 18.01
CA MET A 78 54.23 43.93 17.09
C MET A 78 54.11 42.43 16.82
N ASP A 79 55.22 41.73 16.63
CA ASP A 79 55.21 40.27 16.41
C ASP A 79 54.68 39.52 17.63
N LYS A 80 55.11 39.91 18.84
CA LYS A 80 54.55 39.39 20.10
C LYS A 80 53.05 39.67 20.24
N SER A 81 52.61 40.87 19.87
CA SER A 81 51.19 41.25 19.90
C SER A 81 50.35 40.39 18.94
N LYS A 82 50.83 40.22 17.70
CA LYS A 82 50.19 39.32 16.71
C LYS A 82 50.11 37.88 17.22
N HIS A 83 51.21 37.37 17.79
CA HIS A 83 51.25 36.02 18.36
C HIS A 83 50.27 35.86 19.54
N SER A 84 50.15 36.88 20.41
CA SER A 84 49.17 36.89 21.50
C SER A 84 47.72 36.85 21.00
N VAL A 85 47.40 37.53 19.91
CA VAL A 85 46.06 37.46 19.29
C VAL A 85 45.79 36.06 18.76
N TYR A 86 46.76 35.47 18.04
CA TYR A 86 46.65 34.09 17.54
C TYR A 86 46.43 33.07 18.66
N LEU A 87 47.21 33.18 19.74
CA LEU A 87 47.08 32.27 20.88
C LEU A 87 45.71 32.41 21.56
N ARG A 88 45.19 33.64 21.70
CA ARG A 88 43.84 33.88 22.23
C ARG A 88 42.74 33.29 21.35
N THR A 89 42.88 33.38 20.02
CA THR A 89 41.92 32.73 19.11
C THR A 89 41.98 31.22 19.22
N GLU A 90 43.18 30.65 19.38
CA GLU A 90 43.35 29.21 19.51
C GLU A 90 42.80 28.69 20.85
N CYS A 91 43.04 29.39 21.97
CA CYS A 91 42.40 29.07 23.24
C CYS A 91 40.88 29.04 23.12
N ARG A 92 40.28 30.03 22.44
CA ARG A 92 38.82 30.06 22.21
C ARG A 92 38.34 28.90 21.33
N ASN A 93 39.12 28.51 20.32
CA ASN A 93 38.79 27.36 19.48
C ASN A 93 38.84 26.06 20.28
N LEU A 94 39.85 25.90 21.13
CA LEU A 94 39.99 24.75 22.04
C LEU A 94 38.86 24.72 23.07
N GLU A 95 38.49 25.85 23.68
CA GLU A 95 37.35 25.97 24.59
C GLU A 95 36.04 25.54 23.90
N LYS A 96 35.80 26.00 22.66
CA LYS A 96 34.66 25.53 21.85
C LYS A 96 34.74 24.03 21.58
N GLY A 97 35.92 23.52 21.28
CA GLY A 97 36.17 22.09 21.08
C GLY A 97 35.83 21.28 22.34
N ILE A 98 36.25 21.75 23.51
CA ILE A 98 35.93 21.13 24.81
C ILE A 98 34.42 21.13 25.05
N LEU A 99 33.75 22.27 24.88
CA LEU A 99 32.29 22.37 25.04
C LEU A 99 31.55 21.43 24.07
N PHE A 100 32.01 21.32 22.83
CA PHE A 100 31.44 20.41 21.85
C PHE A 100 31.61 18.94 22.27
N GLN A 101 32.81 18.53 22.72
CA GLN A 101 33.03 17.17 23.21
C GLN A 101 32.23 16.88 24.48
N GLN A 102 32.13 17.83 25.42
CA GLN A 102 31.28 17.70 26.60
C GLN A 102 29.81 17.52 26.22
N GLY A 103 29.30 18.28 25.23
CA GLY A 103 27.95 18.10 24.70
C GLY A 103 27.75 16.72 24.06
N ARG A 104 28.75 16.20 23.34
CA ARG A 104 28.71 14.85 22.79
C ARG A 104 28.72 13.77 23.86
N VAL A 105 29.57 13.91 24.88
CA VAL A 105 29.61 12.98 26.01
C VAL A 105 28.27 12.97 26.72
N ARG A 106 27.69 14.15 27.01
CA ARG A 106 26.36 14.25 27.60
C ARG A 106 25.29 13.58 26.75
N ALA A 107 25.27 13.83 25.43
CA ALA A 107 24.31 13.18 24.55
C ALA A 107 24.46 11.65 24.56
N LEU A 108 25.69 11.14 24.62
CA LEU A 108 25.95 9.70 24.74
C LEU A 108 25.60 9.14 26.13
N GLU A 109 25.78 9.93 27.20
CA GLU A 109 25.34 9.59 28.54
C GLU A 109 23.80 9.52 28.61
N ASP A 110 23.11 10.50 28.03
CA ASP A 110 21.65 10.52 27.91
C ASP A 110 21.13 9.31 27.10
N GLU A 111 21.83 8.95 26.01
CA GLU A 111 21.57 7.73 25.24
C GLU A 111 21.89 6.44 26.03
N LEU A 112 22.85 6.47 26.96
CA LEU A 112 23.16 5.31 27.81
C LEU A 112 22.13 5.15 28.93
N GLU A 113 21.71 6.24 29.55
CA GLU A 113 20.68 6.28 30.60
C GLU A 113 19.30 5.91 30.05
N THR A 114 18.99 6.41 28.86
CA THR A 114 17.78 6.06 28.13
C THR A 114 18.16 5.69 26.70
N PRO A 115 18.52 4.42 26.42
CA PRO A 115 18.70 4.00 25.04
C PRO A 115 17.44 4.36 24.30
N MET A 116 17.55 5.28 23.35
CA MET A 116 16.45 5.66 22.47
C MET A 116 15.92 4.33 21.93
N ASN A 117 14.73 3.92 22.39
CA ASN A 117 14.12 2.66 21.98
C ASN A 117 13.61 2.84 20.55
N ILE A 118 14.54 2.98 19.61
CA ILE A 118 14.27 3.04 18.19
C ILE A 118 13.87 1.63 17.82
N HIS A 119 12.55 1.43 17.71
CA HIS A 119 12.01 0.17 17.23
C HIS A 119 12.71 -0.19 15.92
N ARG A 120 13.12 -1.45 15.79
CA ARG A 120 14.00 -1.93 14.70
C ARG A 120 13.50 -1.55 13.29
N TRP A 121 12.18 -1.40 13.13
CA TRP A 121 11.53 -0.93 11.90
C TRP A 121 11.84 0.52 11.56
N ARG A 122 11.94 1.41 12.55
CA ARG A 122 12.24 2.84 12.38
C ARG A 122 13.72 3.09 12.09
N PHE A 123 14.59 2.26 12.66
CA PHE A 123 16.00 2.22 12.28
C PHE A 123 16.17 1.74 10.83
N LEU A 124 15.44 0.69 10.43
CA LEU A 124 15.46 0.18 9.06
C LEU A 124 14.91 1.21 8.06
N GLU A 125 13.87 1.95 8.43
CA GLU A 125 13.31 3.03 7.62
C GLU A 125 14.32 4.15 7.32
N ALA A 126 15.11 4.54 8.33
CA ALA A 126 16.14 5.57 8.17
C ALA A 126 17.41 5.06 7.46
N SER A 127 17.78 3.80 7.66
CA SER A 127 19.02 3.23 7.09
C SER A 127 18.83 2.66 5.68
N ASN A 128 17.73 1.96 5.41
CA ASN A 128 17.44 1.36 4.11
C ASN A 128 15.92 1.18 3.87
N PRO A 129 15.26 2.16 3.22
CA PRO A 129 13.83 2.11 2.96
C PRO A 129 13.43 1.02 1.94
N GLU A 130 14.32 0.64 1.02
CA GLU A 130 14.04 -0.41 0.03
C GLU A 130 13.90 -1.78 0.70
N LEU A 131 14.82 -2.12 1.61
CA LEU A 131 14.77 -3.37 2.37
C LEU A 131 13.51 -3.46 3.25
N LEU A 132 13.08 -2.34 3.83
CA LEU A 132 11.83 -2.25 4.57
C LEU A 132 10.62 -2.56 3.69
N ASN A 133 10.56 -2.00 2.48
CA ASN A 133 9.48 -2.26 1.53
C ASN A 133 9.46 -3.72 1.07
N LEU A 134 10.62 -4.32 0.81
CA LEU A 134 10.74 -5.75 0.51
C LEU A 134 10.24 -6.62 1.66
N LEU A 135 10.56 -6.28 2.90
CA LEU A 135 10.09 -7.01 4.08
C LEU A 135 8.57 -6.91 4.24
N LYS A 136 7.99 -5.71 4.08
CA LYS A 136 6.54 -5.49 4.08
C LYS A 136 5.85 -6.33 2.99
N MET A 137 6.37 -6.27 1.77
CA MET A 137 5.87 -7.06 0.65
C MET A 137 5.93 -8.57 0.93
N THR A 138 7.04 -9.04 1.53
CA THR A 138 7.21 -10.44 1.92
C THR A 138 6.16 -10.87 2.96
N GLN A 139 5.89 -10.02 3.96
CA GLN A 139 4.86 -10.29 4.96
C GLN A 139 3.45 -10.29 4.36
N GLU A 140 3.12 -9.34 3.49
CA GLU A 140 1.83 -9.31 2.79
C GLU A 140 1.63 -10.56 1.92
N LEU A 141 2.65 -10.94 1.15
CA LEU A 141 2.62 -12.14 0.33
C LEU A 141 2.45 -13.39 1.19
N ARG A 142 3.15 -13.48 2.33
CA ARG A 142 3.00 -14.58 3.27
C ARG A 142 1.57 -14.67 3.83
N ASN A 143 0.97 -13.53 4.19
CA ASN A 143 -0.40 -13.48 4.69
C ASN A 143 -1.40 -13.91 3.61
N LYS A 144 -1.26 -13.39 2.38
CA LYS A 144 -2.07 -13.82 1.22
C LYS A 144 -1.92 -15.31 0.96
N LEU A 145 -0.71 -15.85 1.06
CA LEU A 145 -0.45 -17.27 0.86
C LEU A 145 -1.09 -18.12 1.96
N MET A 146 -1.01 -17.69 3.22
CA MET A 146 -1.67 -18.33 4.36
C MET A 146 -3.19 -18.37 4.19
N GLU A 147 -3.80 -17.27 3.73
CA GLU A 147 -5.23 -17.21 3.41
C GLU A 147 -5.60 -18.18 2.28
N ARG A 148 -4.79 -18.26 1.22
CA ARG A 148 -5.01 -19.19 0.10
C ARG A 148 -4.88 -20.65 0.56
N LEU A 149 -3.89 -20.96 1.39
CA LEU A 149 -3.72 -22.29 1.98
C LEU A 149 -4.95 -22.67 2.82
N TYR A 150 -5.43 -21.76 3.67
CA TYR A 150 -6.63 -21.98 4.47
C TYR A 150 -7.86 -22.22 3.59
N ARG A 151 -8.03 -21.45 2.50
CA ARG A 151 -9.11 -21.65 1.54
C ARG A 151 -9.02 -23.02 0.85
N ILE A 152 -7.82 -23.44 0.44
CA ILE A 152 -7.60 -24.75 -0.17
C ILE A 152 -7.97 -25.86 0.82
N ASP A 153 -7.57 -25.73 2.08
CA ASP A 153 -7.86 -26.72 3.11
C ASP A 153 -9.37 -26.85 3.37
N LYS A 154 -10.08 -25.72 3.51
CA LYS A 154 -11.54 -25.70 3.61
C LYS A 154 -12.23 -26.37 2.40
N LEU A 155 -11.72 -26.13 1.19
CA LEU A 155 -12.24 -26.77 -0.03
C LEU A 155 -11.92 -28.26 -0.09
N LYS A 156 -10.80 -28.73 0.47
CA LYS A 156 -10.50 -30.16 0.59
C LYS A 156 -11.48 -30.87 1.52
N VAL A 157 -11.77 -30.27 2.68
CA VAL A 157 -12.77 -30.80 3.63
C VAL A 157 -14.15 -30.91 2.96
N LEU A 158 -14.62 -29.83 2.35
CA LEU A 158 -15.93 -29.80 1.68
C LEU A 158 -16.02 -30.79 0.49
N ARG A 159 -14.90 -30.99 -0.22
CA ARG A 159 -14.81 -32.00 -1.29
C ARG A 159 -14.94 -33.40 -0.72
N GLU A 160 -14.29 -33.70 0.39
CA GLU A 160 -14.35 -35.02 1.02
C GLU A 160 -15.75 -35.31 1.58
N GLU A 161 -16.41 -34.32 2.18
CA GLU A 161 -17.82 -34.40 2.60
C GLU A 161 -18.74 -34.69 1.41
N ARG A 162 -18.59 -33.94 0.30
CA ARG A 162 -19.35 -34.20 -0.93
C ARG A 162 -19.07 -35.57 -1.52
N ARG A 163 -17.82 -36.03 -1.50
CA ARG A 163 -17.46 -37.38 -1.97
C ARG A 163 -18.15 -38.46 -1.14
N LYS A 164 -18.17 -38.31 0.19
CA LYS A 164 -18.88 -39.24 1.09
C LYS A 164 -20.38 -39.24 0.82
N LEU A 165 -20.98 -38.08 0.58
CA LEU A 165 -22.40 -37.96 0.25
C LEU A 165 -22.72 -38.60 -1.11
N LEU A 166 -21.89 -38.35 -2.13
CA LEU A 166 -22.02 -39.00 -3.44
C LEU A 166 -21.99 -40.52 -3.33
N VAL A 167 -21.03 -41.09 -2.59
CA VAL A 167 -20.95 -42.54 -2.37
C VAL A 167 -22.20 -43.07 -1.65
N ARG A 168 -22.73 -42.32 -0.68
CA ARG A 168 -23.95 -42.71 0.05
C ARG A 168 -25.17 -42.72 -0.87
N GLU A 169 -25.33 -41.70 -1.72
CA GLU A 169 -26.43 -41.65 -2.70
C GLU A 169 -26.25 -42.70 -3.80
N GLN A 170 -25.04 -42.92 -4.31
CA GLN A 170 -24.76 -44.00 -5.26
C GLN A 170 -25.10 -45.39 -4.69
N ARG A 171 -24.86 -45.63 -3.40
CA ARG A 171 -25.30 -46.88 -2.74
C ARG A 171 -26.82 -46.99 -2.67
N LYS A 172 -27.53 -45.91 -2.31
CA LYS A 172 -29.01 -45.91 -2.30
C LYS A 172 -29.55 -46.21 -3.69
N VAL A 173 -29.07 -45.49 -4.72
CA VAL A 173 -29.48 -45.70 -6.11
C VAL A 173 -29.14 -47.12 -6.55
N GLY A 174 -27.93 -47.60 -6.28
CA GLY A 174 -27.51 -48.97 -6.63
C GLY A 174 -28.34 -50.06 -5.95
N SER A 175 -28.85 -49.81 -4.74
CA SER A 175 -29.77 -50.71 -4.04
C SER A 175 -31.18 -50.65 -4.62
N GLN A 176 -31.71 -49.44 -4.83
CA GLN A 176 -33.09 -49.20 -5.28
C GLN A 176 -33.32 -49.59 -6.75
N THR A 177 -32.29 -49.54 -7.60
CA THR A 177 -32.46 -49.75 -9.04
C THR A 177 -32.32 -51.20 -9.49
N LYS A 178 -31.78 -52.10 -8.66
CA LYS A 178 -31.53 -53.49 -9.07
C LYS A 178 -32.41 -54.50 -8.35
N ASP A 179 -32.44 -54.48 -7.02
CA ASP A 179 -33.23 -55.48 -6.27
C ASP A 179 -34.70 -55.06 -6.15
N ASP A 180 -34.96 -53.81 -5.75
CA ASP A 180 -36.34 -53.38 -5.47
C ASP A 180 -37.18 -53.29 -6.76
N GLY A 181 -36.60 -52.75 -7.85
CA GLY A 181 -37.29 -52.63 -9.13
C GLY A 181 -37.56 -53.97 -9.82
N ASP A 182 -36.58 -54.89 -9.85
CA ASP A 182 -36.74 -56.19 -10.51
C ASP A 182 -37.70 -57.10 -9.72
N GLU A 183 -37.72 -57.02 -8.39
CA GLU A 183 -38.67 -57.77 -7.55
C GLU A 183 -40.09 -57.20 -7.66
N GLU A 184 -40.27 -55.87 -7.67
CA GLU A 184 -41.57 -55.24 -7.93
C GLU A 184 -42.12 -55.62 -9.31
N ILE A 185 -41.26 -55.61 -10.35
CA ILE A 185 -41.65 -56.04 -11.71
C ILE A 185 -42.04 -57.52 -11.70
N ARG A 186 -41.25 -58.40 -11.05
CA ARG A 186 -41.54 -59.83 -10.99
C ARG A 186 -42.87 -60.12 -10.29
N ILE A 187 -43.16 -59.45 -9.18
CA ILE A 187 -44.44 -59.59 -8.46
C ILE A 187 -45.60 -59.13 -9.34
N LEU A 188 -45.45 -58.00 -10.05
CA LEU A 188 -46.48 -57.51 -10.96
C LEU A 188 -46.70 -58.45 -12.15
N GLU A 189 -45.64 -59.04 -12.70
CA GLU A 189 -45.73 -60.05 -13.77
C GLU A 189 -46.45 -61.31 -13.29
N GLU A 190 -46.12 -61.84 -12.10
CA GLU A 190 -46.80 -62.99 -11.50
C GLU A 190 -48.28 -62.70 -11.24
N GLN A 191 -48.60 -61.52 -10.70
CA GLN A 191 -49.99 -61.08 -10.51
C GLN A 191 -50.73 -60.96 -11.83
N LEU A 192 -50.08 -60.48 -12.89
CA LEU A 192 -50.66 -60.35 -14.22
C LEU A 192 -50.93 -61.72 -14.84
N GLU A 193 -50.02 -62.69 -14.66
CA GLU A 193 -50.21 -64.08 -15.09
C GLU A 193 -51.37 -64.75 -14.36
N MET A 194 -51.46 -64.57 -13.04
CA MET A 194 -52.58 -65.08 -12.24
C MET A 194 -53.91 -64.47 -12.66
N LYS A 195 -53.94 -63.16 -12.93
CA LYS A 195 -55.15 -62.46 -13.40
C LYS A 195 -55.55 -62.88 -14.81
N THR A 196 -54.59 -63.13 -15.70
CA THR A 196 -54.90 -63.65 -17.04
C THR A 196 -55.45 -65.08 -16.99
N LYS A 197 -54.92 -65.95 -16.13
CA LYS A 197 -55.51 -67.28 -15.88
C LYS A 197 -56.94 -67.18 -15.33
N GLN A 198 -57.17 -66.33 -14.32
CA GLN A 198 -58.51 -66.08 -13.79
C GLN A 198 -59.48 -65.57 -14.88
N LEU A 199 -59.02 -64.68 -15.76
CA LEU A 199 -59.83 -64.20 -16.88
C LEU A 199 -60.15 -65.34 -17.87
N GLN A 200 -59.19 -66.21 -18.18
CA GLN A 200 -59.42 -67.38 -19.04
C GLN A 200 -60.43 -68.36 -18.43
N GLU A 201 -60.32 -68.63 -17.12
CA GLU A 201 -61.29 -69.47 -16.40
C GLU A 201 -62.70 -68.85 -16.47
N ILE A 202 -62.84 -67.55 -16.16
CA ILE A 202 -64.12 -66.85 -16.27
C ILE A 202 -64.63 -66.84 -17.72
N GLU A 203 -63.75 -66.70 -18.71
CA GLU A 203 -64.12 -66.76 -20.12
C GLU A 203 -64.66 -68.14 -20.51
N THR A 204 -64.03 -69.23 -20.03
CA THR A 204 -64.55 -70.59 -20.20
C THR A 204 -65.88 -70.81 -19.48
N GLU A 205 -66.02 -70.33 -18.24
CA GLU A 205 -67.28 -70.42 -17.50
C GLU A 205 -68.40 -69.62 -18.19
N LEU A 206 -68.08 -68.44 -18.73
CA LEU A 206 -69.02 -67.63 -19.50
C LEU A 206 -69.42 -68.33 -20.80
N PHE A 207 -68.47 -68.96 -21.49
CA PHE A 207 -68.73 -69.76 -22.68
C PHE A 207 -69.68 -70.92 -22.36
N ASP A 208 -69.40 -71.70 -21.32
CA ASP A 208 -70.24 -72.80 -20.87
C ASP A 208 -71.63 -72.33 -20.44
N ARG A 209 -71.71 -71.23 -19.69
CA ARG A 209 -73.00 -70.60 -19.33
C ARG A 209 -73.75 -70.11 -20.56
N SER A 210 -73.07 -69.54 -21.55
CA SER A 210 -73.70 -69.09 -22.80
C SER A 210 -74.24 -70.28 -23.60
N SER A 211 -73.51 -71.40 -23.66
CA SER A 211 -73.96 -72.65 -24.27
C SER A 211 -75.18 -73.20 -23.53
N ASN A 212 -75.15 -73.24 -22.19
CA ASN A 212 -76.29 -73.66 -21.38
C ASN A 212 -77.51 -72.75 -21.58
N ILE A 213 -77.32 -71.43 -21.70
CA ILE A 213 -78.40 -70.49 -22.02
C ILE A 213 -78.99 -70.81 -23.40
N ASP A 214 -78.16 -71.13 -24.39
CA ASP A 214 -78.63 -71.46 -25.73
C ASP A 214 -79.33 -72.83 -25.78
N GLU A 215 -78.90 -73.82 -24.99
CA GLU A 215 -79.62 -75.07 -24.78
C GLU A 215 -80.96 -74.86 -24.09
N LEU A 216 -81.00 -74.06 -23.02
CA LEU A 216 -82.24 -73.69 -22.34
C LEU A 216 -83.20 -72.93 -23.27
N LYS A 217 -82.69 -72.03 -24.12
CA LYS A 217 -83.51 -71.37 -25.16
C LYS A 217 -84.09 -72.38 -26.14
N LYS A 218 -83.30 -73.36 -26.61
CA LYS A 218 -83.80 -74.44 -27.48
C LYS A 218 -84.88 -75.27 -26.79
N SER A 219 -84.67 -75.67 -25.54
CA SER A 219 -85.67 -76.40 -24.75
C SER A 219 -86.95 -75.58 -24.53
N VAL A 220 -86.84 -74.28 -24.24
CA VAL A 220 -88.00 -73.38 -24.16
C VAL A 220 -88.74 -73.30 -25.48
N GLU A 221 -88.03 -73.28 -26.61
CA GLU A 221 -88.64 -73.29 -27.94
C GLU A 221 -89.33 -74.64 -28.26
N GLU A 222 -88.73 -75.76 -27.86
CA GLU A 222 -89.36 -77.09 -27.95
C GLU A 222 -90.64 -77.16 -27.12
N VAL A 223 -90.59 -76.76 -25.84
CA VAL A 223 -91.77 -76.70 -24.96
C VAL A 223 -92.82 -75.74 -25.49
N ARG A 224 -92.42 -74.61 -26.08
CA ARG A 224 -93.36 -73.71 -26.79
C ARG A 224 -93.97 -74.39 -28.01
N GLY A 225 -93.21 -75.18 -28.75
CA GLY A 225 -93.68 -76.01 -29.85
C GLY A 225 -94.72 -77.04 -29.39
N GLU A 226 -94.42 -77.79 -28.33
CA GLU A 226 -95.34 -78.74 -27.70
C GLU A 226 -96.60 -78.06 -27.15
N LEU A 227 -96.45 -76.88 -26.52
CA LEU A 227 -97.58 -76.09 -26.05
C LEU A 227 -98.44 -75.60 -27.21
N ASN A 228 -97.84 -75.17 -28.32
CA ASN A 228 -98.59 -74.76 -29.51
C ASN A 228 -99.28 -75.96 -30.16
N TYR A 229 -98.65 -77.14 -30.17
CA TYR A 229 -99.25 -78.38 -30.67
C TYR A 229 -100.42 -78.82 -29.79
N THR A 230 -100.26 -78.88 -28.47
CA THR A 230 -101.33 -79.24 -27.53
C THR A 230 -102.45 -78.21 -27.53
N LYS A 231 -102.14 -76.91 -27.60
CA LYS A 231 -103.13 -75.85 -27.76
C LYS A 231 -103.91 -76.00 -29.07
N SER A 232 -103.23 -76.30 -30.18
CA SER A 232 -103.89 -76.54 -31.48
C SER A 232 -104.77 -77.80 -31.45
N SER A 233 -104.26 -78.90 -30.90
CA SER A 233 -105.01 -80.15 -30.71
C SER A 233 -106.20 -79.98 -29.76
N TYR A 234 -106.03 -79.25 -28.65
CA TYR A 234 -107.12 -78.91 -27.73
C TYR A 234 -108.17 -78.02 -28.40
N PHE A 235 -107.79 -77.03 -29.20
CA PHE A 235 -108.76 -76.23 -29.94
C PHE A 235 -109.48 -77.05 -31.02
N MET A 236 -108.80 -77.98 -31.69
CA MET A 236 -109.41 -78.92 -32.63
C MET A 236 -110.38 -79.87 -31.95
N GLU A 237 -110.03 -80.40 -30.78
CA GLU A 237 -110.87 -81.29 -29.98
C GLU A 237 -112.03 -80.52 -29.35
N LYS A 238 -111.82 -79.31 -28.84
CA LYS A 238 -112.89 -78.42 -28.38
C LYS A 238 -113.85 -78.06 -29.51
N LYS A 239 -113.35 -77.84 -30.73
CA LYS A 239 -114.19 -77.61 -31.92
C LYS A 239 -115.04 -78.85 -32.24
N LYS A 240 -114.44 -80.05 -32.24
CA LYS A 240 -115.17 -81.32 -32.41
C LYS A 240 -116.19 -81.57 -31.29
N VAL A 241 -115.83 -81.35 -30.03
CA VAL A 241 -116.74 -81.52 -28.88
C VAL A 241 -117.85 -80.48 -28.88
N HIS A 242 -117.61 -79.26 -29.36
CA HIS A 242 -118.66 -78.26 -29.54
C HIS A 242 -119.63 -78.63 -30.66
N GLU A 243 -119.12 -79.19 -31.77
CA GLU A 243 -119.93 -79.76 -32.85
C GLU A 243 -120.72 -81.02 -32.41
N MET A 244 -120.21 -81.79 -31.45
CA MET A 244 -120.88 -82.98 -30.89
C MET A 244 -121.85 -82.65 -29.73
N ARG A 245 -121.63 -81.56 -28.99
CA ARG A 245 -122.52 -81.10 -27.89
C ARG A 245 -123.74 -80.30 -28.37
N SER A 246 -123.77 -79.83 -29.60
CA SER A 246 -124.95 -79.15 -30.16
C SER A 246 -126.04 -80.09 -30.68
N SER A 247 -125.85 -81.42 -30.64
CA SER A 247 -126.78 -82.41 -31.21
C SER A 247 -127.39 -83.42 -30.22
N THR A 248 -127.25 -83.27 -28.90
CA THR A 248 -127.94 -84.11 -27.90
C THR A 248 -128.42 -83.33 -26.67
N GLN A 249 -129.74 -83.08 -26.63
CA GLN A 249 -130.66 -82.91 -25.48
C GLN A 249 -130.18 -82.16 -24.21
N SER A 250 -130.80 -81.04 -23.84
CA SER A 250 -132.10 -80.89 -23.17
C SER A 250 -132.15 -81.39 -21.71
N LYS A 251 -132.68 -80.52 -20.84
CA LYS A 251 -133.11 -80.70 -19.43
C LYS A 251 -132.00 -80.80 -18.37
N THR A 252 -131.72 -79.67 -17.72
CA THR A 252 -132.20 -79.36 -16.34
C THR A 252 -131.81 -77.92 -15.98
N GLU A 253 -132.79 -77.22 -15.42
CA GLU A 253 -132.70 -75.89 -14.83
C GLU A 253 -132.07 -75.92 -13.43
N GLU A 254 -131.42 -74.79 -13.11
CA GLU A 254 -131.29 -74.10 -11.82
C GLU A 254 -130.70 -74.83 -10.58
N ILE A 255 -129.76 -74.15 -9.91
CA ILE A 255 -129.97 -73.56 -8.57
C ILE A 255 -128.78 -72.68 -8.17
N ALA A 256 -129.11 -71.47 -7.73
CA ALA A 256 -128.24 -70.49 -7.11
C ALA A 256 -127.71 -70.96 -5.74
N GLY A 257 -126.46 -70.63 -5.43
CA GLY A 257 -125.80 -70.98 -4.17
C GLY A 257 -124.72 -69.99 -3.80
N ASN A 258 -125.16 -68.92 -3.17
CA ASN A 258 -124.42 -67.76 -2.68
C ASN A 258 -123.48 -68.12 -1.50
N THR A 259 -122.18 -67.84 -1.57
CA THR A 259 -121.34 -67.59 -0.36
C THR A 259 -120.22 -66.60 -0.64
N ALA A 260 -120.11 -65.64 0.28
CA ALA A 260 -119.31 -64.44 0.21
C ALA A 260 -117.81 -64.62 0.53
N LYS A 261 -117.04 -63.61 0.12
CA LYS A 261 -115.87 -62.99 0.79
C LYS A 261 -114.76 -63.90 1.32
N PHE A 262 -113.58 -63.79 0.69
CA PHE A 262 -112.34 -63.54 1.42
C PHE A 262 -111.45 -62.55 0.66
N ILE A 263 -110.95 -61.55 1.38
CA ILE A 263 -110.07 -60.45 0.97
C ILE A 263 -108.77 -60.64 1.75
N GLY A 264 -107.64 -60.39 1.09
CA GLY A 264 -106.31 -60.25 1.72
C GLY A 264 -105.26 -60.94 0.84
N GLY A 265 -104.19 -60.29 0.37
CA GLY A 265 -103.53 -59.06 0.82
C GLY A 265 -102.03 -59.37 0.79
N GLY A 266 -101.25 -58.62 0.00
CA GLY A 266 -99.80 -58.84 -0.11
C GLY A 266 -99.16 -58.17 -1.33
N PHE A 267 -99.05 -56.85 -1.26
CA PHE A 267 -98.16 -55.96 -2.03
C PHE A 267 -96.66 -56.23 -1.68
N PRO A 268 -95.64 -55.56 -2.26
CA PRO A 268 -95.32 -55.34 -3.69
C PRO A 268 -93.77 -55.28 -3.96
N VAL A 269 -93.42 -54.77 -5.15
CA VAL A 269 -92.10 -54.37 -5.73
C VAL A 269 -91.47 -55.40 -6.64
#